data_AF-A0A699VXU0-F1
#
_entry.id   AF-A0A699VXU0-F1
#
_cell.length_a   1.000
_cell.length_b   1.000
_cell.length_c   1.000
_cell.angle_alpha   90.00
_cell.angle_beta   90.00
_cell.angle_gamma   90.00
#
_symmetry.space_group_name_H-M   'P 1'
#
loop_
_entity.id
_entity.type
_entity.pdbx_description
1 polymer ?
#
loop_
_entity_poly.entity_id
_entity_poly.type
_entity_poly.pdbx_seq_one_letter_code
_entity_poly.pdbx_strand_id
1 'polypeptide(L)'
;KANVVADALSRKSGMIAGIKVEEEIIHDLDRLDIELYVRGQHGYWASLRVEPDLISRIKEAQKEESEIWTIVENLDDQTEFCLDEDDVLWQGTRLCIPNDATLREALLTEAHSSPFSIHPG
;
A
#
# COMPACT_ATOMS: atom_id res chain seq x y z
N LYS A 1 -59.61 -4.22 -3.54
CA LYS A 1 -58.73 -5.14 -4.32
C LYS A 1 -57.67 -4.29 -4.99
N ALA A 2 -56.55 -4.00 -4.30
CA ALA A 2 -55.66 -2.90 -4.68
C ALA A 2 -54.16 -3.13 -4.37
N ASN A 3 -53.67 -4.37 -4.29
CA ASN A 3 -52.30 -4.64 -3.81
C ASN A 3 -51.41 -5.44 -4.77
N VAL A 4 -51.79 -5.63 -6.03
CA VAL A 4 -50.95 -6.39 -6.99
C VAL A 4 -49.77 -5.55 -7.50
N VAL A 5 -49.91 -4.22 -7.55
CA VAL A 5 -48.87 -3.31 -8.04
C VAL A 5 -47.79 -3.03 -6.97
N ALA A 6 -48.16 -3.05 -5.68
CA ALA A 6 -47.20 -2.88 -4.58
C ALA A 6 -46.26 -4.10 -4.44
N ASP A 7 -46.76 -5.31 -4.67
CA ASP A 7 -45.95 -6.55 -4.61
C ASP A 7 -44.95 -6.66 -5.77
N ALA A 8 -45.26 -6.06 -6.92
CA ALA A 8 -44.38 -6.06 -8.10
C ALA A 8 -43.14 -5.15 -7.94
N LEU A 9 -43.21 -4.10 -7.10
CA LEU A 9 -42.09 -3.22 -6.81
C LEU A 9 -41.16 -3.77 -5.71
N SER A 10 -41.65 -4.67 -4.85
CA SER A 10 -40.86 -5.30 -3.78
C SER A 10 -39.82 -6.30 -4.29
N ARG A 11 -39.88 -6.67 -5.58
CA ARG A 11 -38.97 -7.62 -6.22
C ARG A 11 -38.01 -6.99 -7.23
N LYS A 12 -37.83 -5.67 -7.21
CA LYS A 12 -36.61 -5.10 -7.77
C LYS A 12 -35.53 -5.32 -6.72
N SER A 13 -34.80 -6.43 -6.85
CA SER A 13 -33.53 -6.62 -6.16
C SER A 13 -32.75 -5.33 -6.35
N GLY A 14 -32.69 -4.52 -5.30
CA GLY A 14 -31.80 -3.39 -5.26
C GLY A 14 -30.42 -4.00 -5.30
N MET A 15 -29.89 -4.20 -6.51
CA MET A 15 -28.46 -4.11 -6.73
C MET A 15 -28.12 -2.74 -6.16
N ILE A 16 -27.66 -2.74 -4.91
CA ILE A 16 -27.12 -1.57 -4.26
C ILE A 16 -25.92 -1.22 -5.11
N ALA A 17 -26.15 -0.29 -6.04
CA ALA A 17 -25.11 0.52 -6.61
C ALA A 17 -24.29 1.05 -5.43
N GLY A 18 -23.02 0.70 -5.34
CA GLY A 18 -22.24 1.14 -4.19
C GLY A 18 -20.77 0.78 -4.18
N ILE A 19 -20.34 -0.23 -4.92
CA ILE A 19 -18.92 -0.50 -5.11
C ILE A 19 -18.63 -0.37 -6.61
N LYS A 20 -18.46 0.87 -7.07
CA LYS A 20 -17.71 1.15 -8.30
C LYS A 20 -16.23 1.04 -7.93
N VAL A 21 -15.76 -0.18 -7.77
CA VAL A 21 -14.34 -0.48 -7.65
C VAL A 21 -13.90 -0.97 -9.02
N GLU A 22 -12.78 -0.46 -9.51
CA GLU A 22 -12.20 -0.92 -10.78
C GLU A 22 -11.97 -2.44 -10.71
N GLU A 23 -12.22 -3.16 -11.81
CA GLU A 23 -12.08 -4.63 -11.84
C GLU A 23 -10.68 -5.09 -11.39
N GLU A 24 -9.65 -4.29 -11.66
CA GLU A 24 -8.27 -4.55 -11.20
C GLU A 24 -8.17 -4.59 -9.67
N ILE A 25 -8.86 -3.70 -8.97
CA ILE A 25 -8.84 -3.67 -7.50
C ILE A 25 -9.59 -4.87 -6.92
N ILE A 26 -10.69 -5.31 -7.55
CA ILE A 26 -11.39 -6.54 -7.11
C ILE A 26 -10.46 -7.74 -7.28
N HIS A 27 -9.77 -7.84 -8.41
CA HIS A 27 -8.83 -8.92 -8.67
C HIS A 27 -7.62 -8.91 -7.71
N ASP A 28 -7.14 -7.72 -7.33
CA ASP A 28 -6.07 -7.59 -6.34
C ASP A 28 -6.52 -7.94 -4.93
N LEU A 29 -7.74 -7.58 -4.53
CA LEU A 29 -8.31 -8.01 -3.25
C LEU A 29 -8.45 -9.55 -3.17
N ASP A 30 -8.90 -10.19 -4.26
CA ASP A 30 -8.97 -11.65 -4.36
C ASP A 30 -7.57 -12.28 -4.29
N ARG A 31 -6.57 -11.71 -4.99
CA ARG A 31 -5.16 -12.15 -4.90
C ARG A 31 -4.57 -12.04 -3.50
N LEU A 32 -5.00 -11.03 -2.74
CA LEU A 32 -4.56 -10.79 -1.37
C LEU A 32 -5.37 -11.56 -0.32
N ASP A 33 -6.34 -12.40 -0.75
CA ASP A 33 -7.25 -13.14 0.12
C ASP A 33 -8.04 -12.22 1.08
N ILE A 34 -8.43 -11.04 0.60
CA ILE A 34 -9.17 -10.02 1.37
C ILE A 34 -10.66 -10.08 1.00
N GLU A 35 -11.49 -10.58 1.94
CA GLU A 35 -12.95 -10.63 1.77
C GLU A 35 -13.66 -9.42 2.42
N LEU A 36 -14.49 -8.71 1.64
CA LEU A 36 -15.32 -7.60 2.11
C LEU A 36 -16.69 -8.09 2.57
N TYR A 37 -16.91 -8.16 3.88
CA TYR A 37 -18.20 -8.55 4.46
C TYR A 37 -19.03 -7.33 4.89
N VAL A 38 -20.20 -7.12 4.27
CA VAL A 38 -21.15 -6.06 4.65
C VAL A 38 -22.34 -6.66 5.42
N ARG A 39 -22.47 -6.32 6.71
CA ARG A 39 -23.55 -6.83 7.58
C ARG A 39 -24.69 -5.81 7.71
N GLY A 40 -25.85 -6.08 7.09
CA GLY A 40 -27.10 -5.34 7.33
C GLY A 40 -27.85 -4.88 6.07
N GLN A 41 -29.12 -4.46 6.22
CA GLN A 41 -29.99 -3.97 5.13
C GLN A 41 -29.92 -2.45 4.89
N HIS A 42 -29.00 -1.74 5.54
CA HIS A 42 -28.79 -0.31 5.34
C HIS A 42 -27.53 -0.08 4.51
N GLY A 43 -27.63 0.77 3.48
CA GLY A 43 -26.48 1.11 2.64
C GLY A 43 -25.43 1.86 3.46
N TYR A 44 -24.23 1.29 3.57
CA TYR A 44 -23.08 1.93 4.21
C TYR A 44 -22.19 2.56 3.15
N TRP A 45 -21.80 3.81 3.36
CA TRP A 45 -20.70 4.45 2.64
C TRP A 45 -19.44 4.23 3.46
N ALA A 46 -18.53 3.37 3.00
CA ALA A 46 -17.23 3.15 3.60
C ALA A 46 -16.15 3.40 2.55
N SER A 47 -15.01 3.98 2.96
CA SER A 47 -13.84 4.15 2.11
C SER A 47 -12.68 3.34 2.66
N LEU A 48 -12.09 2.49 1.82
CA LEU A 48 -10.84 1.79 2.10
C LEU A 48 -9.74 2.45 1.24
N ARG A 49 -8.63 2.84 1.86
CA ARG A 49 -7.44 3.35 1.18
C ARG A 49 -6.29 2.42 1.50
N VAL A 50 -5.70 1.83 0.45
CA VAL A 50 -4.52 0.97 0.55
C VAL A 50 -3.39 1.69 -0.16
N GLU A 51 -2.28 1.90 0.52
CA GLU A 51 -1.09 2.54 -0.05
C GLU A 51 0.16 1.75 0.34
N PRO A 52 1.11 1.56 -0.59
CA PRO A 52 2.41 0.99 -0.26
C PRO A 52 3.11 1.84 0.81
N ASP A 53 3.57 1.21 1.90
CA ASP A 53 4.21 1.89 3.03
C ASP A 53 5.71 1.61 3.13
N LEU A 54 6.27 0.81 2.21
CA LEU A 54 7.65 0.31 2.30
C LEU A 54 8.69 1.43 2.35
N ILE A 55 8.53 2.47 1.51
CA ILE A 55 9.42 3.63 1.53
C ILE A 55 9.32 4.37 2.87
N SER A 56 8.10 4.60 3.37
CA SER A 56 7.88 5.24 4.66
C SER A 56 8.53 4.46 5.80
N ARG A 57 8.40 3.13 5.79
CA ARG A 57 9.05 2.24 6.76
C ARG A 57 10.57 2.34 6.72
N ILE A 58 11.17 2.43 5.52
CA ILE A 58 12.61 2.65 5.36
C ILE A 58 13.01 4.01 5.95
N LYS A 59 12.28 5.09 5.60
CA LYS A 59 12.54 6.45 6.12
C LYS A 59 12.51 6.49 7.65
N GLU A 60 11.50 5.90 8.27
CA GLU A 60 11.39 5.87 9.73
C GLU A 60 12.48 5.01 10.38
N ALA A 61 12.82 3.86 9.78
CA ALA A 61 13.90 3.02 10.31
C ALA A 61 15.27 3.69 10.23
N GLN A 62 15.51 4.56 9.24
CA GLN A 62 16.76 5.34 9.18
C GLN A 62 16.91 6.26 10.41
N LYS A 63 15.82 6.85 10.89
CA LYS A 63 15.85 7.77 12.04
C LYS A 63 16.26 7.06 13.32
N GLU A 64 15.95 5.78 13.46
CA GLU A 64 16.25 4.96 14.63
C GLU A 64 17.63 4.27 14.57
N GLU A 65 18.32 4.27 13.43
CA GLU A 65 19.58 3.54 13.24
C GLU A 65 20.81 4.41 13.54
N SER A 66 21.49 4.11 14.65
CA SER A 66 22.68 4.86 15.09
C SER A 66 23.86 4.81 14.11
N GLU A 67 23.99 3.74 13.34
CA GLU A 67 25.06 3.61 12.34
C GLU A 67 24.88 4.61 11.18
N ILE A 68 23.63 4.87 10.76
CA ILE A 68 23.33 5.88 9.74
C ILE A 68 23.71 7.27 10.22
N TRP A 69 23.37 7.62 11.46
CA TRP A 69 23.76 8.91 12.02
C TRP A 69 25.27 9.06 12.17
N THR A 70 25.99 7.97 12.44
CA THR A 70 27.47 7.98 12.41
C THR A 70 28.00 8.31 11.02
N ILE A 71 27.36 7.80 9.96
CA ILE A 71 27.73 8.14 8.57
C ILE A 71 27.42 9.63 8.29
N VAL A 72 26.27 10.11 8.71
CA VAL A 72 25.84 11.52 8.57
C VAL A 72 26.79 12.47 9.30
N GLU A 73 27.26 12.14 10.50
CA GLU A 73 28.23 12.97 11.24
C GLU A 73 29.61 13.04 10.56
N ASN A 74 29.96 12.01 9.78
CA ASN A 74 31.22 11.94 9.05
C ASN A 74 31.06 12.29 7.55
N LEU A 75 29.93 12.89 7.16
CA LEU A 75 29.71 13.35 5.79
C LEU A 75 30.73 14.44 5.45
N ASP A 76 31.42 14.27 4.33
CA ASP A 76 32.28 15.29 3.73
C ASP A 76 31.70 15.69 2.36
N ASP A 77 32.02 16.91 1.92
CA ASP A 77 31.54 17.49 0.66
C ASP A 77 31.98 16.68 -0.59
N GLN A 78 32.88 15.72 -0.43
CA GLN A 78 33.34 14.80 -1.48
C GLN A 78 32.54 13.49 -1.56
N THR A 79 31.57 13.28 -0.67
CA THR A 79 30.78 12.03 -0.65
C THR A 79 29.57 12.11 -1.58
N GLU A 80 29.18 10.97 -2.16
CA GLU A 80 27.95 10.86 -2.98
C GLU A 80 26.67 10.84 -2.12
N PHE A 81 26.83 10.97 -0.80
CA PHE A 81 25.73 10.91 0.14
C PHE A 81 25.12 12.30 0.37
N CYS A 82 23.81 12.36 0.45
CA CYS A 82 23.07 13.59 0.74
C CYS A 82 21.86 13.32 1.63
N LEU A 83 21.51 14.30 2.45
CA LEU A 83 20.23 14.33 3.16
C LEU A 83 19.20 15.09 2.33
N ASP A 84 17.97 14.62 2.33
CA ASP A 84 16.83 15.35 1.77
C ASP A 84 16.15 16.25 2.82
N GLU A 85 15.02 16.86 2.45
CA GLU A 85 14.23 17.74 3.34
C GLU A 85 13.60 17.01 4.54
N ASP A 86 13.52 15.67 4.50
CA ASP A 86 12.94 14.82 5.55
C ASP A 86 14.03 14.20 6.46
N ASP A 87 15.27 14.67 6.39
CA ASP A 87 16.45 14.11 7.05
C ASP A 87 16.72 12.64 6.66
N VAL A 88 16.38 12.25 5.42
CA VAL A 88 16.61 10.90 4.91
C VAL A 88 17.91 10.85 4.13
N LEU A 89 18.74 9.84 4.39
CA LEU A 89 20.00 9.62 3.72
C LEU A 89 19.81 8.93 2.36
N TRP A 90 20.41 9.54 1.34
CA TRP A 90 20.48 9.05 -0.03
C TRP A 90 21.94 8.94 -0.47
N GLN A 91 22.22 8.01 -1.38
CA GLN A 91 23.46 7.94 -2.15
C GLN A 91 23.13 8.20 -3.62
N GLY A 92 23.42 9.39 -4.13
CA GLY A 92 22.99 9.82 -5.46
C GLY A 92 21.45 9.74 -5.58
N THR A 93 20.94 8.80 -6.37
CA THR A 93 19.48 8.56 -6.53
C THR A 93 18.99 7.32 -5.77
N ARG A 94 19.80 6.74 -4.87
CA ARG A 94 19.50 5.51 -4.16
C ARG A 94 19.17 5.81 -2.70
N LEU A 95 18.02 5.35 -2.25
CA LEU A 95 17.63 5.43 -0.84
C LEU A 95 18.50 4.49 -0.01
N CYS A 96 19.14 5.00 1.04
CA CYS A 96 19.90 4.16 1.96
C CYS A 96 18.93 3.22 2.71
N ILE A 97 19.25 1.93 2.77
CA ILE A 97 18.41 0.96 3.46
C ILE A 97 19.09 0.58 4.76
N PRO A 98 18.43 0.79 5.91
CA PRO A 98 18.91 0.32 7.20
C PRO A 98 19.26 -1.16 7.22
N ASN A 99 20.18 -1.58 8.07
CA ASN A 99 20.52 -2.99 8.21
C ASN A 99 19.46 -3.76 9.04
N ASP A 100 18.21 -3.70 8.59
CA ASP A 100 17.06 -4.35 9.19
C ASP A 100 16.66 -5.57 8.34
N ALA A 101 16.59 -6.74 8.99
CA ALA A 101 16.25 -7.99 8.32
C ALA A 101 14.81 -8.00 7.77
N THR A 102 13.88 -7.36 8.47
CA THR A 102 12.47 -7.29 8.06
C THR A 102 12.27 -6.36 6.86
N LEU A 103 13.00 -5.24 6.79
CA LEU A 103 13.00 -4.37 5.62
C LEU A 103 13.62 -5.06 4.42
N ARG A 104 14.73 -5.78 4.63
CA ARG A 104 15.38 -6.57 3.57
C ARG A 104 14.46 -7.64 3.00
N GLU A 105 13.76 -8.37 3.86
CA GLU A 105 12.79 -9.39 3.43
C GLU A 105 11.60 -8.76 2.68
N ALA A 106 11.07 -7.64 3.19
CA ALA A 106 9.99 -6.91 2.54
C ALA A 106 10.39 -6.40 1.14
N LEU A 107 11.61 -5.85 1.00
CA LEU A 107 12.16 -5.40 -0.28
C LEU A 107 12.32 -6.54 -1.29
N LEU A 108 12.84 -7.69 -0.85
CA LEU A 108 12.99 -8.87 -1.71
C LEU A 108 11.62 -9.41 -2.16
N THR A 109 10.66 -9.43 -1.24
CA THR A 109 9.29 -9.87 -1.52
C THR A 109 8.59 -8.95 -2.51
N GLU A 110 8.70 -7.64 -2.30
CA GLU A 110 8.16 -6.61 -3.21
C GLU A 110 8.81 -6.71 -4.59
N ALA A 111 10.14 -6.79 -4.64
CA ALA A 111 10.88 -6.90 -5.91
C ALA A 111 10.53 -8.17 -6.70
N HIS A 112 10.27 -9.29 -6.02
CA HIS A 112 9.88 -10.54 -6.66
C HIS A 112 8.41 -10.53 -7.13
N SER A 113 7.53 -9.82 -6.42
CA SER A 113 6.09 -9.78 -6.67
C SER A 113 5.66 -8.63 -7.59
N SER A 114 6.57 -7.67 -7.83
CA SER A 114 6.29 -6.50 -8.65
C SER A 114 6.00 -6.89 -10.10
N PRO A 115 4.92 -6.40 -10.73
CA PRO A 115 4.63 -6.65 -12.15
C PRO A 115 5.68 -6.04 -13.10
N PHE A 116 6.53 -5.14 -12.60
CA PHE A 116 7.65 -4.55 -13.33
C PHE A 116 8.96 -5.33 -13.16
N SER A 117 8.94 -6.44 -12.42
CA SER A 117 10.10 -7.32 -12.31
C SER A 117 10.33 -8.04 -13.65
N ILE A 118 11.49 -7.80 -14.24
CA ILE A 118 11.97 -8.59 -15.36
C ILE A 118 12.46 -9.91 -14.74
N HIS A 119 11.62 -10.95 -14.75
CA HIS A 119 12.03 -12.30 -14.36
C HIS A 119 12.72 -12.98 -15.55
N PRO A 120 14.04 -13.28 -15.51
CA PRO A 120 14.67 -14.17 -16.47
C PRO A 120 14.60 -15.65 -16.06
N GLY A 121 13.84 -15.98 -15.00
CA GLY A 121 13.68 -17.33 -14.47
C GLY A 121 12.73 -18.20 -15.28
#